data_AF-A0A6P8M8I2-F1
#
_entry.id   AF-A0A6P8M8I2-F1
#
_cell.length_a   1.000
_cell.length_b   1.000
_cell.length_c   1.000
_cell.angle_alpha   90.00
_cell.angle_beta   90.00
_cell.angle_gamma   90.00
#
_symmetry.space_group_name_H-M   'P 1'
#
loop_
_entity.id
_entity.type
_entity.pdbx_description
1 polymer ?
#
loop_
_entity_poly.entity_id
_entity_poly.type
_entity_poly.pdbx_seq_one_letter_code
_entity_poly.pdbx_strand_id
1 'polypeptide(L)'
;MSENKEKEEEKPVVAKTAIDLQRLKLQKLMKNPEKPIILPERPKAKSTPTVPEFVRNVMGSSAGAGSGEFHVYRHLRRKEYARQKFIQEKGHKELLDEEYHKKIEENKRIAEEITAKKRAKRLKKKQKWKQNKKMKTGNVEQHNKSANADSDEESLDEEETGDKNDNEAQNISSNEVKDTSSINLDENQSKQSNTPVNT
;
A
#
# COMPACT_ATOMS: atom_id res chain seq x y z
N MET A 1 41.43 12.76 40.16
CA MET A 1 41.76 11.33 40.06
C MET A 1 41.22 10.84 38.74
N SER A 2 42.10 10.72 37.74
CA SER A 2 41.74 10.33 36.39
C SER A 2 41.96 8.82 36.28
N GLU A 3 40.89 8.05 36.46
CA GLU A 3 40.95 6.59 36.34
C GLU A 3 41.14 6.21 34.86
N ASN A 4 42.31 5.65 34.57
CA ASN A 4 42.68 5.03 33.31
C ASN A 4 41.71 3.88 33.01
N LYS A 5 40.72 4.13 32.15
CA LYS A 5 39.95 3.07 31.49
C LYS A 5 40.85 2.43 30.44
N GLU A 6 41.51 1.34 30.82
CA GLU A 6 42.18 0.43 29.90
C GLU A 6 41.18 0.06 28.79
N LYS A 7 41.50 0.45 27.55
CA LYS A 7 40.73 0.06 26.38
C LYS A 7 41.04 -1.41 26.13
N GLU A 8 40.25 -2.31 26.69
CA GLU A 8 40.27 -3.71 26.30
C GLU A 8 39.99 -3.81 24.79
N GLU A 9 41.01 -4.20 24.04
CA GLU A 9 40.93 -4.43 22.60
C GLU A 9 40.20 -5.76 22.36
N GLU A 10 38.88 -5.70 22.29
CA GLU A 10 38.04 -6.86 21.95
C GLU A 10 38.40 -7.36 20.55
N LYS A 11 38.75 -8.65 20.45
CA LYS A 11 39.09 -9.32 19.19
C LYS A 11 37.89 -9.24 18.21
N PRO A 12 38.13 -9.10 16.89
CA PRO A 12 37.05 -9.03 15.92
C PRO A 12 36.25 -10.34 15.89
N VAL A 13 35.01 -10.31 16.40
CA VAL A 13 34.08 -11.45 16.38
C VAL A 13 33.20 -11.37 15.14
N VAL A 14 33.25 -12.42 14.31
CA VAL A 14 32.35 -12.58 13.16
C VAL A 14 31.06 -13.26 13.64
N ALA A 15 29.91 -12.60 13.42
CA ALA A 15 28.61 -13.18 13.73
C ALA A 15 28.29 -14.36 12.81
N LYS A 16 27.83 -15.48 13.38
CA LYS A 16 27.42 -16.68 12.63
C LYS A 16 25.91 -16.79 12.51
N THR A 17 25.18 -16.34 13.54
CA THR A 17 23.71 -16.40 13.60
C THR A 17 23.09 -14.99 13.66
N ALA A 18 21.81 -14.86 13.28
CA ALA A 18 21.08 -13.58 13.39
C ALA A 18 21.05 -13.02 14.83
N ILE A 19 21.01 -13.91 15.82
CA ILE A 19 21.08 -13.57 17.25
C ILE A 19 22.43 -12.96 17.59
N ASP A 20 23.53 -13.49 17.06
CA ASP A 20 24.87 -12.95 17.28
C ASP A 20 25.01 -11.52 16.73
N LEU A 21 24.43 -11.25 15.54
CA LEU A 21 24.39 -9.90 14.99
C LEU A 21 23.63 -8.92 15.88
N GLN A 22 22.49 -9.35 16.44
CA GLN A 22 21.73 -8.53 17.38
C GLN A 22 22.50 -8.32 18.68
N ARG A 23 23.13 -9.36 19.22
CA ARG A 23 23.97 -9.30 20.42
C ARG A 23 25.11 -8.30 20.24
N LEU A 24 25.84 -8.35 19.12
CA LEU A 24 26.92 -7.41 18.83
C LEU A 24 26.42 -5.96 18.72
N LYS A 25 25.28 -5.75 18.04
CA LYS A 25 24.65 -4.41 17.98
C LYS A 25 24.27 -3.92 19.37
N LEU A 26 23.65 -4.77 20.18
CA LEU A 26 23.22 -4.46 21.55
C LEU A 26 24.42 -4.12 22.44
N GLN A 27 25.49 -4.93 22.41
CA GLN A 27 26.75 -4.63 23.12
C GLN A 27 27.32 -3.26 22.72
N LYS A 28 27.29 -2.93 21.42
CA LYS A 28 27.74 -1.62 20.92
C LYS A 28 26.87 -0.46 21.43
N LEU A 29 25.55 -0.65 21.54
CA LEU A 29 24.64 0.34 22.11
C LEU A 29 24.88 0.50 23.63
N MET A 30 24.99 -0.60 24.37
CA MET A 30 25.19 -0.59 25.83
C MET A 30 26.56 -0.07 26.27
N LYS A 31 27.56 -0.07 25.38
CA LYS A 31 28.89 0.49 25.66
C LYS A 31 28.83 1.98 26.04
N ASN A 32 27.85 2.73 25.51
CA ASN A 32 27.66 4.15 25.79
C ASN A 32 26.16 4.47 25.98
N PRO A 33 25.58 4.21 27.17
CA PRO A 33 24.13 4.37 27.39
C PRO A 33 23.69 5.84 27.41
N GLU A 34 24.58 6.77 27.79
CA GLU A 34 24.29 8.21 27.86
C GLU A 34 24.19 8.89 26.47
N LYS A 35 24.64 8.22 25.40
CA LYS A 35 24.61 8.79 24.05
C LYS A 35 23.20 8.62 23.46
N PRO A 36 22.47 9.70 23.14
CA PRO A 36 21.16 9.58 22.52
C PRO A 36 21.26 8.92 21.14
N ILE A 37 20.36 7.98 20.88
CA ILE A 37 20.28 7.24 19.63
C ILE A 37 19.40 8.04 18.65
N ILE A 38 19.97 8.48 17.53
CA ILE A 38 19.23 9.13 16.45
C ILE A 38 18.73 8.04 15.51
N LEU A 39 17.42 7.80 15.52
CA LEU A 39 16.79 6.93 14.53
C LEU A 39 16.74 7.67 13.18
N PRO A 40 17.11 7.01 12.07
CA PRO A 40 17.01 7.63 10.77
C PRO A 40 15.54 7.90 10.42
N GLU A 41 15.25 9.14 10.01
CA GLU A 41 13.95 9.46 9.44
C GLU A 41 13.72 8.72 8.12
N ARG A 42 12.45 8.55 7.75
CA ARG A 42 12.09 7.92 6.47
C ARG A 42 12.73 8.72 5.32
N PRO A 43 13.28 8.03 4.30
CA PRO A 43 13.88 8.72 3.17
C PRO A 43 12.84 9.60 2.48
N LYS A 44 13.21 10.86 2.24
CA LYS A 44 12.34 11.80 1.51
C LYS A 44 12.11 11.29 0.10
N ALA A 45 10.89 11.46 -0.40
CA ALA A 45 10.57 11.15 -1.79
C ALA A 45 11.53 11.92 -2.71
N LYS A 46 12.02 11.24 -3.76
CA LYS A 46 12.83 11.90 -4.79
C LYS A 46 11.97 13.01 -5.40
N SER A 47 12.53 14.22 -5.50
CA SER A 47 11.87 15.37 -6.10
C SER A 47 12.70 15.88 -7.25
N THR A 48 12.05 16.50 -8.23
CA THR A 48 12.74 17.18 -9.32
C THR A 48 13.46 18.42 -8.76
N PRO A 49 14.66 18.74 -9.26
CA PRO A 49 15.37 19.93 -8.81
C PRO A 49 14.54 21.17 -9.13
N THR A 50 14.38 22.06 -8.14
CA THR A 50 13.69 23.33 -8.35
C THR A 50 14.44 24.19 -9.37
N VAL A 51 13.70 24.86 -10.23
CA VAL A 51 14.26 25.76 -11.25
C VAL A 51 14.58 27.09 -10.56
N PRO A 52 15.81 27.63 -10.70
CA PRO A 52 16.14 28.96 -10.17
C PRO A 52 15.26 30.03 -10.80
N GLU A 53 14.78 30.97 -9.98
CA GLU A 53 13.90 32.07 -10.42
C GLU A 53 14.61 33.02 -11.41
N PHE A 54 15.86 33.37 -11.12
CA PHE A 54 16.65 34.28 -11.95
C PHE A 54 17.92 33.62 -12.43
N VAL A 55 18.12 33.64 -13.75
CA VAL A 55 19.40 33.31 -14.37
C VAL A 55 20.17 34.61 -14.57
N ARG A 56 21.31 34.75 -13.90
CA ARG A 56 22.11 36.00 -13.91
C ARG A 56 23.00 36.15 -15.15
N ASN A 57 23.36 35.03 -15.78
CA ASN A 57 24.37 34.97 -16.83
C ASN A 57 23.74 34.79 -18.22
N VAL A 58 22.66 35.52 -18.49
CA VAL A 58 21.97 35.45 -19.79
C VAL A 58 22.69 36.37 -20.77
N MET A 59 23.20 35.80 -21.87
CA MET A 59 23.79 36.58 -22.95
C MET A 59 22.67 37.15 -23.85
N GLY A 60 22.91 38.29 -24.52
CA GLY A 60 21.89 38.96 -25.33
C GLY A 60 21.32 38.09 -26.45
N SER A 61 20.06 38.32 -26.84
CA SER A 61 19.32 37.45 -27.76
C SER A 61 19.92 37.34 -29.17
N SER A 62 20.71 38.34 -29.60
CA SER A 62 21.39 38.35 -30.90
C SER A 62 22.87 37.94 -30.81
N ALA A 63 23.35 37.55 -29.63
CA ALA A 63 24.73 37.11 -29.48
C ALA A 63 24.93 35.70 -30.08
N GLY A 64 26.10 35.44 -30.64
CA GLY A 64 26.45 34.14 -31.21
C GLY A 64 26.61 33.03 -30.16
N ALA A 65 26.66 31.78 -30.60
CA ALA A 65 26.87 30.64 -29.71
C ALA A 65 28.27 30.68 -29.07
N GLY A 66 28.32 30.74 -27.73
CA GLY A 66 29.57 30.65 -26.97
C GLY A 66 30.06 29.21 -26.81
N SER A 67 31.34 29.03 -26.46
CA SER A 67 31.95 27.71 -26.25
C SER A 67 31.31 26.90 -25.10
N GLY A 68 30.71 27.58 -24.11
CA GLY A 68 30.03 26.96 -22.98
C GLY A 68 28.57 26.56 -23.23
N GLU A 69 27.95 27.06 -24.32
CA GLU A 69 26.50 26.92 -24.55
C GLU A 69 26.09 25.46 -24.75
N PHE A 70 26.95 24.67 -25.40
CA PHE A 70 26.74 23.23 -25.57
C PHE A 70 26.57 22.50 -24.22
N HIS A 71 27.41 22.84 -23.24
CA HIS A 71 27.32 22.21 -21.92
C HIS A 71 26.08 22.67 -21.16
N VAL A 72 25.70 23.93 -21.28
CA VAL A 72 24.45 24.47 -20.72
C VAL A 72 23.26 23.68 -21.24
N TYR A 73 23.10 23.56 -22.57
CA TYR A 73 22.04 22.77 -23.19
C TYR A 73 22.06 21.30 -22.73
N ARG A 74 23.23 20.67 -22.72
CA ARG A 74 23.38 19.28 -22.27
C ARG A 74 22.91 19.08 -20.82
N HIS A 75 23.24 19.99 -19.91
CA HIS A 75 22.78 19.92 -18.52
C HIS A 75 21.28 20.19 -18.41
N LEU A 76 20.77 21.18 -19.14
CA LEU A 76 19.34 21.52 -19.17
C LEU A 76 18.50 20.37 -19.71
N ARG A 77 18.91 19.76 -20.83
CA ARG A 77 18.23 18.60 -21.43
C ARG A 77 18.16 17.41 -20.48
N ARG A 78 19.25 17.10 -19.77
CA ARG A 78 19.24 16.02 -18.76
C ARG A 78 18.28 16.33 -17.60
N LYS A 79 18.27 17.58 -17.11
CA LYS A 79 17.35 18.00 -16.06
C LYS A 79 15.90 17.87 -16.53
N GLU A 80 15.61 18.29 -17.76
CA GLU A 80 14.26 18.23 -18.32
C GLU A 80 13.80 16.79 -18.56
N TYR A 81 14.67 15.92 -19.10
CA TYR A 81 14.32 14.50 -19.25
C TYR A 81 14.12 13.80 -17.92
N ALA A 82 14.96 14.09 -16.92
CA ALA A 82 14.74 13.57 -15.57
C ALA A 82 13.41 14.08 -14.97
N ARG A 83 13.04 15.33 -15.24
CA ARG A 83 11.77 15.93 -14.80
C ARG A 83 10.57 15.28 -15.48
N GLN A 84 10.60 15.13 -16.81
CA GLN A 84 9.53 14.50 -17.59
C GLN A 84 9.34 13.04 -17.18
N LYS A 85 10.44 12.28 -17.07
CA LYS A 85 10.42 10.89 -16.60
C LYS A 85 9.82 10.78 -15.20
N PHE A 86 10.22 11.65 -14.27
CA PHE A 86 9.65 11.66 -12.92
C PHE A 86 8.14 11.93 -12.92
N ILE A 87 7.66 12.87 -13.74
CA ILE A 87 6.23 13.18 -13.83
C ILE A 87 5.45 11.98 -14.40
N GLN A 88 5.96 11.35 -15.44
CA GLN A 88 5.34 10.17 -16.05
C GLN A 88 5.29 8.98 -15.07
N GLU A 89 6.42 8.67 -14.42
CA GLU A 89 6.50 7.59 -13.42
C GLU A 89 5.58 7.85 -12.23
N LYS A 90 5.53 9.10 -11.75
CA LYS A 90 4.65 9.49 -10.65
C LYS A 90 3.18 9.34 -11.04
N GLY A 91 2.79 9.85 -12.21
CA GLY A 91 1.40 9.73 -12.69
C GLY A 91 0.98 8.28 -12.88
N HIS A 92 1.84 7.44 -13.48
CA HIS A 92 1.57 6.01 -13.63
C HIS A 92 1.41 5.31 -12.28
N LYS A 93 2.28 5.63 -11.30
CA LYS A 93 2.17 5.07 -9.96
C LYS A 93 0.87 5.51 -9.26
N GLU A 94 0.51 6.78 -9.35
CA GLU A 94 -0.72 7.30 -8.74
C GLU A 94 -1.97 6.61 -9.31
N LEU A 95 -2.03 6.41 -10.63
CA LEU A 95 -3.14 5.67 -11.26
C LEU A 95 -3.25 4.23 -10.74
N LEU A 96 -2.13 3.50 -10.68
CA LEU A 96 -2.11 2.13 -10.16
C LEU A 96 -2.50 2.06 -8.67
N ASP A 97 -2.03 3.01 -7.86
CA ASP A 97 -2.36 3.08 -6.45
C ASP A 97 -3.86 3.38 -6.27
N GLU A 98 -4.43 4.29 -7.06
CA GLU A 98 -5.88 4.59 -7.06
C GLU A 98 -6.73 3.38 -7.46
N GLU A 99 -6.36 2.67 -8.53
CA GLU A 99 -7.05 1.45 -8.96
C GLU A 99 -7.01 0.37 -7.87
N TYR A 100 -5.85 0.19 -7.25
CA TYR A 100 -5.67 -0.76 -6.15
C TYR A 100 -6.56 -0.41 -4.96
N HIS A 101 -6.62 0.87 -4.57
CA HIS A 101 -7.46 1.34 -3.47
C HIS A 101 -8.95 1.15 -3.78
N LYS A 102 -9.41 1.51 -4.97
CA LYS A 102 -10.79 1.29 -5.42
C LYS A 102 -11.17 -0.19 -5.33
N LYS A 103 -10.31 -1.09 -5.81
CA LYS A 103 -10.53 -2.54 -5.76
C LYS A 103 -10.61 -3.07 -4.32
N ILE A 104 -9.77 -2.57 -3.41
CA ILE A 104 -9.85 -2.94 -1.99
C ILE A 104 -11.16 -2.47 -1.38
N GLU A 105 -11.57 -1.23 -1.66
CA GLU A 105 -12.80 -0.66 -1.11
C GLU A 105 -14.03 -1.42 -1.60
N GLU A 106 -14.09 -1.74 -2.89
CA GLU A 106 -15.16 -2.55 -3.47
C GLU A 106 -15.23 -3.94 -2.83
N ASN A 107 -14.09 -4.63 -2.71
CA ASN A 107 -14.04 -5.94 -2.04
C ASN A 107 -14.50 -5.86 -0.58
N LYS A 108 -14.14 -4.78 0.13
CA LYS A 108 -14.61 -4.56 1.50
C LYS A 108 -16.12 -4.34 1.54
N ARG A 109 -16.69 -3.54 0.63
CA ARG A 109 -18.14 -3.29 0.54
C ARG A 109 -18.90 -4.58 0.26
N ILE A 110 -18.47 -5.37 -0.71
CA ILE A 110 -19.09 -6.66 -1.05
C ILE A 110 -19.05 -7.61 0.17
N ALA A 111 -17.90 -7.70 0.85
CA ALA A 111 -17.76 -8.54 2.04
C ALA A 111 -18.66 -8.05 3.20
N GLU A 112 -18.79 -6.74 3.39
CA GLU A 112 -19.67 -6.12 4.38
C GLU A 112 -21.15 -6.36 4.06
N GLU A 113 -21.57 -6.25 2.80
CA GLU A 113 -22.95 -6.52 2.36
C GLU A 113 -23.35 -7.97 2.60
N ILE A 114 -22.49 -8.92 2.22
CA ILE A 114 -22.71 -10.36 2.47
C ILE A 114 -22.79 -10.61 3.98
N THR A 115 -21.87 -10.03 4.76
CA THR A 115 -21.82 -10.18 6.22
C THR A 115 -23.05 -9.55 6.88
N ALA A 116 -23.50 -8.38 6.42
CA ALA A 116 -24.69 -7.69 6.91
C ALA A 116 -25.97 -8.47 6.61
N LYS A 117 -26.13 -9.02 5.40
CA LYS A 117 -27.25 -9.90 5.03
C LYS A 117 -27.31 -11.11 5.96
N LYS A 118 -26.18 -11.80 6.17
CA LYS A 118 -26.08 -12.95 7.09
C LYS A 118 -26.34 -12.57 8.55
N ARG A 119 -25.79 -11.44 9.02
CA ARG A 119 -26.01 -10.91 10.38
C ARG A 119 -27.49 -10.56 10.62
N ALA A 120 -28.15 -9.92 9.65
CA ALA A 120 -29.56 -9.58 9.73
C ALA A 120 -30.45 -10.82 9.83
N LYS A 121 -30.16 -11.88 9.06
CA LYS A 121 -30.85 -13.18 9.17
C LYS A 121 -30.71 -13.78 10.60
N ARG A 122 -29.49 -13.81 11.15
CA ARG A 122 -29.23 -14.31 12.52
C ARG A 122 -29.94 -13.49 13.59
N LEU A 123 -29.96 -12.16 13.47
CA LEU A 123 -30.65 -11.27 14.39
C LEU A 123 -32.17 -11.48 14.37
N LYS A 124 -32.77 -11.63 13.19
CA LYS A 124 -34.20 -11.98 13.04
C LYS A 124 -34.52 -13.33 13.70
N LYS A 125 -33.70 -14.38 13.48
CA LYS A 125 -33.87 -15.70 14.14
C LYS A 125 -33.77 -15.57 15.66
N LYS A 126 -32.78 -14.82 16.17
CA LYS A 126 -32.59 -14.55 17.60
C LYS A 126 -33.76 -13.78 18.23
N GLN A 127 -34.32 -12.80 17.52
CA GLN A 127 -35.50 -12.05 17.98
C GLN A 127 -36.74 -12.95 18.05
N LYS A 128 -37.01 -13.76 17.02
CA LYS A 128 -38.11 -14.74 17.02
C LYS A 128 -37.96 -15.75 18.16
N TRP A 129 -36.77 -16.30 18.37
CA TRP A 129 -36.51 -17.22 19.48
C TRP A 129 -36.77 -16.58 20.85
N LYS A 130 -36.33 -15.33 21.06
CA LYS A 130 -36.62 -14.58 22.29
C LYS A 130 -38.11 -14.30 22.48
N GLN A 131 -38.84 -13.98 21.41
CA GLN A 131 -40.29 -13.75 21.47
C GLN A 131 -41.03 -15.05 21.85
N ASN A 132 -40.69 -16.17 21.20
CA ASN A 132 -41.28 -17.47 21.51
C ASN A 132 -40.98 -17.91 22.95
N LYS A 133 -39.76 -17.68 23.45
CA LYS A 133 -39.40 -17.96 24.85
C LYS A 133 -40.24 -17.12 25.81
N LYS A 134 -40.43 -15.82 25.54
CA LYS A 134 -41.25 -14.93 26.37
C LYS A 134 -42.74 -15.32 26.38
N MET A 135 -43.30 -15.69 25.24
CA MET A 135 -44.68 -16.20 25.16
C MET A 135 -44.83 -17.50 25.94
N LYS A 136 -43.84 -18.39 25.89
CA LYS A 136 -43.86 -19.66 26.63
C LYS A 136 -43.69 -19.47 28.14
N THR A 137 -42.91 -18.48 28.60
CA THR A 137 -42.80 -18.16 30.04
C THR A 137 -44.01 -17.38 30.58
N GLY A 138 -44.66 -16.53 29.78
CA GLY A 138 -45.89 -15.83 30.18
C GLY A 138 -47.09 -16.78 30.36
N ASN A 139 -47.07 -17.94 29.70
CA ASN A 139 -48.09 -18.97 29.89
C ASN A 139 -47.82 -19.91 31.08
N VAL A 140 -46.65 -19.79 31.75
CA VAL A 140 -46.26 -20.65 32.88
C VAL A 140 -46.54 -20.00 34.24
N GLU A 141 -46.82 -18.69 34.31
CA GLU A 141 -47.27 -18.06 35.56
C GLU A 141 -48.67 -18.51 36.02
N GLN A 142 -49.42 -19.25 35.20
CA GLN A 142 -50.68 -19.90 35.62
C GLN A 142 -50.57 -21.41 35.90
N HIS A 143 -49.40 -22.05 35.76
CA HIS A 143 -49.29 -23.48 36.05
C HIS A 143 -47.98 -23.83 36.74
N ASN A 144 -47.98 -23.68 38.06
CA ASN A 144 -47.05 -24.38 38.95
C ASN A 144 -47.24 -25.90 38.80
N LYS A 145 -46.32 -26.57 38.11
CA LYS A 145 -45.76 -27.89 38.51
C LYS A 145 -44.75 -28.41 37.49
N SER A 146 -43.51 -28.57 37.95
CA SER A 146 -42.65 -29.74 37.76
C SER A 146 -42.61 -30.38 36.36
N ALA A 147 -41.53 -30.14 35.61
CA ALA A 147 -40.71 -31.19 35.00
C ALA A 147 -39.48 -30.59 34.30
N ASN A 148 -38.31 -31.16 34.64
CA ASN A 148 -37.00 -31.09 33.98
C ASN A 148 -36.87 -30.21 32.73
N ALA A 149 -36.10 -29.13 32.88
CA ALA A 149 -35.54 -28.37 31.78
C ALA A 149 -34.19 -28.99 31.39
N ASP A 150 -34.23 -30.14 30.74
CA ASP A 150 -33.16 -30.59 29.85
C ASP A 150 -33.75 -30.48 28.45
N SER A 151 -33.46 -29.36 27.79
CA SER A 151 -33.94 -29.08 26.45
C SER A 151 -32.71 -29.03 25.58
N ASP A 152 -32.43 -30.20 24.99
CA ASP A 152 -31.51 -30.43 23.88
C ASP A 152 -31.26 -29.16 23.08
N GLU A 153 -30.02 -28.69 23.16
CA GLU A 153 -29.38 -28.01 22.04
C GLU A 153 -29.38 -28.94 20.83
N GLU A 154 -29.28 -28.33 19.65
CA GLU A 154 -29.14 -28.99 18.34
C GLU A 154 -30.43 -29.20 17.54
N SER A 155 -30.82 -28.09 16.90
CA SER A 155 -31.38 -28.12 15.56
C SER A 155 -30.85 -26.87 14.85
N LEU A 156 -29.56 -26.92 14.54
CA LEU A 156 -28.94 -26.12 13.49
C LEU A 156 -29.51 -26.61 12.16
N ASP A 157 -30.70 -26.11 11.84
CA ASP A 157 -31.30 -26.24 10.52
C ASP A 157 -30.46 -25.42 9.55
N GLU A 158 -29.46 -26.09 8.96
CA GLU A 158 -28.75 -25.68 7.75
C GLU A 158 -29.72 -25.83 6.57
N GLU A 159 -30.65 -24.89 6.48
CA GLU A 159 -31.35 -24.65 5.22
C GLU A 159 -30.35 -24.02 4.25
N GLU A 160 -29.69 -24.92 3.52
CA GLU A 160 -28.97 -24.71 2.27
C GLU A 160 -29.93 -24.11 1.23
N THR A 161 -30.30 -22.84 1.39
CA THR A 161 -30.83 -22.09 0.26
C THR A 161 -29.63 -21.79 -0.64
N GLY A 162 -29.41 -22.65 -1.63
CA GLY A 162 -28.50 -22.40 -2.75
C GLY A 162 -28.81 -21.07 -3.41
N ASP A 163 -28.11 -20.02 -2.98
CA ASP A 163 -28.11 -18.71 -3.61
C ASP A 163 -27.09 -18.81 -4.75
N LYS A 164 -27.58 -19.17 -5.94
CA LYS A 164 -26.82 -19.22 -7.21
C LYS A 164 -26.30 -17.83 -7.62
N ASN A 165 -25.50 -17.19 -6.79
CA ASN A 165 -24.93 -15.86 -7.05
C ASN A 165 -23.40 -15.81 -6.91
N ASP A 166 -22.75 -16.97 -6.80
CA ASP A 166 -21.28 -17.07 -6.93
C ASP A 166 -20.81 -16.76 -8.38
N ASN A 167 -21.73 -16.68 -9.35
CA ASN A 167 -21.43 -16.33 -10.74
C ASN A 167 -21.26 -14.83 -11.00
N GLU A 168 -21.69 -13.94 -10.10
CA GLU A 168 -21.58 -12.48 -10.35
C GLU A 168 -20.17 -11.96 -10.02
N ALA A 169 -19.56 -12.46 -8.93
CA ALA A 169 -18.20 -12.09 -8.54
C ALA A 169 -17.12 -12.65 -9.49
N GLN A 170 -17.36 -13.81 -10.13
CA GLN A 170 -16.42 -14.38 -11.09
C GLN A 170 -16.50 -13.71 -12.49
N ASN A 171 -17.65 -13.13 -12.84
CA ASN A 171 -17.85 -12.48 -14.14
C ASN A 171 -17.23 -11.07 -14.20
N ILE A 172 -17.20 -10.34 -13.07
CA ILE A 172 -16.56 -9.01 -13.01
C ILE A 172 -15.02 -9.12 -13.09
N SER A 173 -14.42 -10.12 -12.43
CA SER A 173 -12.97 -10.34 -12.45
C SER A 173 -12.41 -10.78 -13.81
N SER A 174 -13.23 -11.32 -14.72
CA SER A 174 -12.77 -11.89 -15.99
C SER A 174 -12.96 -10.96 -17.20
N ASN A 175 -13.77 -9.89 -17.06
CA ASN A 175 -13.92 -8.87 -18.10
C ASN A 175 -12.87 -7.74 -17.99
N GLU A 176 -12.50 -7.27 -16.80
CA GLU A 176 -11.57 -6.12 -16.67
C GLU A 176 -10.11 -6.45 -17.04
N VAL A 177 -9.69 -7.72 -16.96
CA VAL A 177 -8.31 -8.13 -17.28
C VAL A 177 -8.02 -8.07 -18.79
N LYS A 178 -9.05 -8.01 -19.64
CA LYS A 178 -8.87 -7.93 -21.11
C LYS A 178 -8.59 -6.49 -21.57
N ASP A 179 -9.15 -5.48 -20.92
CA ASP A 179 -9.09 -4.09 -21.38
C ASP A 179 -7.77 -3.36 -21.01
N THR A 180 -7.01 -3.83 -20.01
CA THR A 180 -5.71 -3.22 -19.68
C THR A 180 -4.55 -3.69 -20.58
N SER A 181 -4.78 -4.70 -21.43
CA SER A 181 -3.77 -5.25 -22.34
C SER A 181 -3.68 -4.54 -23.70
N SER A 182 -4.62 -3.62 -23.98
CA SER A 182 -4.82 -3.00 -25.30
C SER A 182 -4.57 -1.48 -25.34
N ILE A 183 -4.00 -0.89 -24.28
CA ILE A 183 -3.57 0.52 -24.32
C ILE A 183 -2.25 0.61 -25.11
N ASN A 184 -2.43 0.90 -26.39
CA ASN A 184 -1.48 1.11 -27.47
C ASN A 184 -0.14 1.79 -27.06
N LEU A 185 0.97 1.13 -27.37
CA LEU A 185 2.23 1.80 -27.65
C LEU A 185 2.09 2.48 -29.02
N ASP A 186 1.76 3.78 -29.01
CA ASP A 186 1.78 4.60 -30.22
C ASP A 186 3.24 4.90 -30.62
N GLU A 187 3.76 4.03 -31.47
CA GLU A 187 5.05 4.11 -32.12
C GLU A 187 4.98 5.15 -33.24
N ASN A 188 5.00 6.44 -32.89
CA ASN A 188 4.80 7.49 -33.88
C ASN A 188 5.62 8.76 -33.63
N GLN A 189 6.96 8.65 -33.61
CA GLN A 189 7.88 9.75 -34.00
C GLN A 189 9.22 9.21 -34.55
N SER A 190 9.22 8.63 -35.75
CA SER A 190 10.45 8.39 -36.52
C SER A 190 10.29 8.68 -38.02
N LYS A 191 9.67 9.81 -38.36
CA LYS A 191 9.67 10.33 -39.74
C LYS A 191 9.76 11.85 -39.77
N GLN A 192 10.93 12.41 -39.48
CA GLN A 192 11.33 13.71 -40.04
C GLN A 192 12.83 13.69 -40.40
N SER A 193 13.06 13.71 -41.72
CA SER A 193 14.23 14.20 -42.47
C SER A 193 15.63 13.65 -42.12
N ASN A 194 15.98 12.54 -42.78
CA ASN A 194 17.34 12.37 -43.30
C ASN A 194 17.45 13.16 -44.61
N THR A 195 18.14 14.30 -44.60
CA THR A 195 18.70 14.91 -45.81
C THR A 195 20.22 14.69 -45.79
N PRO A 196 20.81 14.02 -46.79
CA PRO A 196 22.26 13.97 -46.91
C PRO A 196 22.75 15.30 -47.49
N VAL A 197 23.58 16.02 -46.75
CA VAL A 197 24.39 17.12 -47.30
C VAL A 197 25.58 16.46 -48.00
N ASN A 198 25.58 16.55 -49.33
CA ASN A 198 26.69 16.12 -50.18
C ASN A 198 27.82 17.16 -50.08
N THR A 199 29.07 16.68 -50.02
CA THR A 199 30.31 17.47 -50.19
C THR A 199 30.36 18.22 -51.50
#